data_AF-A0A061BCK9-F1
#
_entry.id   AF-A0A061BCK9-F1
#
_cell.length_a   1.000
_cell.length_b   1.000
_cell.length_c   1.000
_cell.angle_alpha   90.00
_cell.angle_beta   90.00
_cell.angle_gamma   90.00
#
_symmetry.space_group_name_H-M   'P 1'
#
loop_
_entity.id
_entity.type
_entity.pdbx_description
1 polymer ?
#
loop_
_entity_poly.entity_id
_entity_poly.type
_entity_poly.pdbx_seq_one_letter_code
_entity_poly.pdbx_strand_id
1 'polypeptide(L)'
;MGWMRRGVYAAGLPAEPLDVKDAAKPSVEHIERVDIPAPPSAPPSKRKGARRRTPVTEEELAISAGGREPVDPDDLPFIPPESISKHNNLEDGLWIIVEDRVYDCTNFLDLHPGGPEVFHQFAGKQCTWQFWKWHSRKHLEPWEESLLIGYTYPVPPNPYPEPKRWIRTGSL
;
A
#
# COMPACT_ATOMS: atom_id res chain seq x y z
N MET A 1 -34.34 38.62 -36.92
CA MET A 1 -35.07 37.36 -36.65
C MET A 1 -35.17 37.22 -35.13
N GLY A 2 -36.35 37.41 -34.56
CA GLY A 2 -36.56 37.32 -33.11
C GLY A 2 -37.32 36.07 -32.75
N TRP A 3 -37.02 35.49 -31.58
CA TRP A 3 -37.94 34.63 -30.84
C TRP A 3 -37.80 34.93 -29.35
N MET A 4 -38.92 35.36 -28.78
CA MET A 4 -39.14 35.66 -27.38
C MET A 4 -40.51 35.06 -27.06
N ARG A 5 -40.64 34.35 -25.91
CA ARG A 5 -41.83 34.16 -25.05
C ARG A 5 -41.57 32.95 -24.14
N ARG A 6 -41.49 33.08 -22.81
CA ARG A 6 -42.45 33.49 -21.74
C ARG A 6 -43.08 32.27 -21.03
N GLY A 7 -43.01 32.30 -19.68
CA GLY A 7 -43.93 31.69 -18.71
C GLY A 7 -43.68 30.20 -18.42
N VAL A 8 -43.84 29.69 -17.19
CA VAL A 8 -44.88 30.02 -16.20
C VAL A 8 -44.40 29.70 -14.77
N TYR A 9 -44.79 30.54 -13.81
CA TYR A 9 -44.75 30.26 -12.37
C TYR A 9 -45.98 29.42 -11.96
N ALA A 10 -45.78 28.40 -11.12
CA ALA A 10 -46.82 27.76 -10.30
C ALA A 10 -46.19 27.46 -8.93
N ALA A 11 -46.47 28.26 -7.90
CA ALA A 11 -47.60 28.07 -6.97
C ALA A 11 -47.41 26.82 -6.11
N GLY A 12 -46.97 27.04 -4.86
CA GLY A 12 -46.74 26.01 -3.86
C GLY A 12 -48.03 25.43 -3.28
N LEU A 13 -47.88 24.26 -2.69
CA LEU A 13 -48.78 23.60 -1.74
C LEU A 13 -47.93 22.72 -0.78
N PRO A 14 -48.45 22.38 0.40
CA PRO A 14 -47.74 22.51 1.67
C PRO A 14 -46.97 21.25 2.12
N ALA A 15 -46.04 21.49 3.05
CA ALA A 15 -45.40 20.45 3.84
C ALA A 15 -46.42 19.81 4.79
N GLU A 16 -46.74 18.54 4.54
CA GLU A 16 -47.52 17.70 5.45
C GLU A 16 -46.61 17.15 6.56
N PRO A 17 -47.05 17.13 7.82
CA PRO A 17 -46.24 16.68 8.96
C PRO A 17 -46.12 15.15 8.99
N LEU A 18 -44.91 14.65 9.28
CA LEU A 18 -44.69 13.24 9.58
C LEU A 18 -45.21 12.92 10.99
N ASP A 19 -46.44 12.44 11.08
CA ASP A 19 -46.99 11.82 12.28
C ASP A 19 -46.26 10.50 12.57
N VAL A 20 -45.38 10.53 13.59
CA VAL A 20 -44.75 9.35 14.19
C VAL A 20 -45.70 8.80 15.25
N LYS A 21 -46.68 7.98 14.85
CA LYS A 21 -47.40 7.10 15.77
C LYS A 21 -47.63 5.74 15.12
N ASP A 22 -47.46 4.72 15.97
CA ASP A 22 -47.75 3.30 15.72
C ASP A 22 -46.66 2.50 14.99
N ALA A 23 -45.51 2.39 15.66
CA ALA A 23 -44.58 1.28 15.46
C ALA A 23 -45.20 -0.02 16.00
N ALA A 24 -46.05 -0.66 15.20
CA ALA A 24 -46.39 -2.07 15.37
C ALA A 24 -45.14 -2.91 15.03
N LYS A 25 -44.57 -3.54 16.05
CA LYS A 25 -43.42 -4.45 15.91
C LYS A 25 -43.84 -5.61 14.99
N PRO A 26 -43.10 -5.93 13.91
CA PRO A 26 -43.37 -7.15 13.17
C PRO A 26 -43.06 -8.35 14.07
N SER A 27 -44.07 -9.19 14.27
CA SER A 27 -43.98 -10.47 14.95
C SER A 27 -43.00 -11.36 14.19
N VAL A 28 -41.89 -11.69 14.82
CA VAL A 28 -40.92 -12.66 14.31
C VAL A 28 -41.54 -14.04 14.44
N GLU A 29 -41.89 -14.64 13.31
CA GLU A 29 -42.22 -16.06 13.27
C GLU A 29 -41.00 -16.89 13.66
N HIS A 30 -41.27 -17.91 14.46
CA HIS A 30 -40.29 -18.81 15.05
C HIS A 30 -39.61 -19.63 13.95
N ILE A 31 -38.38 -19.24 13.59
CA ILE A 31 -37.53 -20.04 12.70
C ILE A 31 -37.19 -21.34 13.44
N GLU A 32 -37.68 -22.47 12.93
CA GLU A 32 -37.24 -23.78 13.39
C GLU A 32 -35.73 -23.91 13.17
N ARG A 33 -35.04 -24.38 14.21
CA ARG A 33 -33.60 -24.60 14.19
C ARG A 33 -33.29 -25.67 13.15
N VAL A 34 -32.78 -25.26 12.01
CA VAL A 34 -32.10 -26.18 11.09
C VAL A 34 -30.77 -26.53 11.74
N ASP A 35 -30.61 -27.79 12.14
CA ASP A 35 -29.34 -28.32 12.64
C ASP A 35 -28.30 -28.30 11.50
N ILE A 36 -27.53 -27.21 11.44
CA ILE A 36 -26.36 -27.11 10.57
C ILE A 36 -25.30 -28.04 11.15
N PRO A 37 -24.88 -29.10 10.44
CA PRO A 37 -23.84 -29.99 10.94
C PRO A 37 -22.57 -29.19 11.20
N ALA A 38 -21.96 -29.43 12.37
CA ALA A 38 -20.73 -28.77 12.75
C ALA A 38 -19.69 -28.88 11.62
N PRO A 39 -19.02 -27.77 11.25
CA PRO A 39 -17.92 -27.85 10.30
C PRO A 39 -16.88 -28.84 10.83
N PRO A 40 -16.22 -29.62 9.96
CA PRO A 40 -15.20 -30.56 10.41
C PRO A 40 -14.14 -29.80 11.20
N SER A 41 -13.80 -30.30 12.39
CA SER A 41 -12.80 -29.74 13.28
C SER A 41 -11.60 -29.27 12.48
N ALA A 42 -11.33 -27.96 12.53
CA ALA A 42 -10.16 -27.37 11.91
C ALA A 42 -8.92 -28.19 12.31
N PRO A 43 -8.04 -28.55 11.36
CA PRO A 43 -6.81 -29.26 11.71
C PRO A 43 -6.04 -28.42 12.73
N PRO A 44 -5.33 -29.04 13.69
CA PRO A 44 -4.61 -28.32 14.72
C PRO A 44 -3.66 -27.33 14.05
N SER A 45 -3.83 -26.05 14.37
CA SER A 45 -2.93 -24.99 13.92
C SER A 45 -1.55 -25.31 14.47
N LYS A 46 -0.72 -25.95 13.64
CA LYS A 46 0.68 -26.21 13.95
C LYS A 46 1.28 -24.83 14.22
N ARG A 47 1.61 -24.56 15.49
CA ARG A 47 2.47 -23.44 15.86
C ARG A 47 3.69 -23.56 14.94
N LYS A 48 3.82 -22.67 13.96
CA LYS A 48 5.00 -22.61 13.10
C LYS A 48 6.14 -22.23 14.04
N GLY A 49 6.89 -23.23 14.49
CA GLY A 49 8.17 -23.02 15.14
C GLY A 49 8.96 -22.04 14.30
N ALA A 50 9.72 -21.16 14.96
CA ALA A 50 10.52 -20.11 14.34
C ALA A 50 11.10 -20.63 13.01
N ARG A 51 10.54 -20.18 11.88
CA ARG A 51 11.07 -20.53 10.56
C ARG A 51 12.51 -20.03 10.59
N ARG A 52 13.47 -20.95 10.65
CA ARG A 52 14.84 -20.63 10.21
C ARG A 52 14.64 -20.00 8.84
N ARG A 53 14.98 -18.71 8.71
CA ARG A 53 14.93 -18.00 7.44
C ARG A 53 15.76 -18.84 6.48
N THR A 54 15.10 -19.47 5.50
CA THR A 54 15.81 -20.06 4.38
C THR A 54 16.61 -18.93 3.71
N PRO A 55 17.80 -19.20 3.17
CA PRO A 55 18.45 -18.26 2.27
C PRO A 55 17.45 -17.86 1.18
N VAL A 56 17.45 -16.59 0.78
CA VAL A 56 16.69 -16.13 -0.40
C VAL A 56 17.13 -16.98 -1.59
N THR A 57 16.20 -17.55 -2.33
CA THR A 57 16.55 -18.40 -3.47
C THR A 57 16.90 -17.56 -4.69
N GLU A 58 17.71 -18.09 -5.61
CA GLU A 58 18.01 -17.44 -6.89
C GLU A 58 16.74 -17.17 -7.70
N GLU A 59 15.73 -18.04 -7.57
CA GLU A 59 14.40 -17.86 -8.16
C GLU A 59 13.70 -16.61 -7.60
N GLU A 60 13.70 -16.42 -6.28
CA GLU A 60 13.11 -15.22 -5.66
C GLU A 60 13.84 -13.94 -6.09
N LEU A 61 15.18 -13.99 -6.24
CA LEU A 61 15.95 -12.86 -6.76
C LEU A 61 15.59 -12.55 -8.21
N ALA A 62 15.51 -13.57 -9.08
CA ALA A 62 15.12 -13.41 -10.47
C ALA A 62 13.68 -12.91 -10.63
N ILE A 63 12.75 -13.39 -9.80
CA ILE A 63 11.38 -12.87 -9.72
C ILE A 63 11.40 -11.40 -9.33
N SER A 64 12.14 -11.04 -8.27
CA SER A 64 12.20 -9.66 -7.79
C SER A 64 12.78 -8.69 -8.83
N ALA A 65 13.77 -9.13 -9.62
CA ALA A 65 14.35 -8.36 -10.72
C ALA A 65 13.43 -8.23 -11.94
N GLY A 66 12.31 -8.96 -11.98
CA GLY A 66 11.41 -8.97 -13.14
C GLY A 66 12.06 -9.50 -14.42
N GLY A 67 13.01 -10.43 -14.29
CA GLY A 67 13.78 -10.95 -15.42
C GLY A 67 14.86 -10.01 -15.95
N ARG A 68 15.22 -8.94 -15.23
CA ARG A 68 16.41 -8.13 -15.53
C ARG A 68 17.65 -8.90 -15.11
N GLU A 69 18.66 -8.86 -15.97
CA GLU A 69 20.00 -9.30 -15.60
C GLU A 69 20.53 -8.41 -14.48
N PRO A 70 21.26 -8.96 -13.50
CA PRO A 70 21.95 -8.16 -12.50
C PRO A 70 22.96 -7.28 -13.22
N VAL A 71 22.88 -5.98 -12.94
CA VAL A 71 23.79 -4.97 -13.47
C VAL A 71 24.72 -4.54 -12.34
N ASP A 72 26.00 -4.35 -12.67
CA ASP A 72 26.96 -3.83 -11.71
C ASP A 72 26.49 -2.46 -11.18
N PRO A 73 26.53 -2.22 -9.87
CA PRO A 73 25.97 -1.01 -9.27
C PRO A 73 26.68 0.28 -9.71
N ASP A 74 27.88 0.19 -10.27
CA ASP A 74 28.63 1.32 -10.83
C ASP A 74 28.20 1.69 -12.26
N ASP A 75 27.57 0.76 -12.99
CA ASP A 75 27.09 0.96 -14.38
C ASP A 75 25.60 1.34 -14.46
N LEU A 76 24.98 1.56 -13.30
CA LEU A 76 23.58 1.90 -13.19
C LEU A 76 23.25 3.32 -13.68
N PRO A 77 22.13 3.50 -14.40
CA PRO A 77 21.77 4.79 -14.97
C PRO A 77 21.35 5.81 -13.92
N PHE A 78 21.54 7.09 -14.26
CA PHE A 78 20.87 8.19 -13.59
C PHE A 78 19.40 8.25 -14.01
N ILE A 79 18.50 8.37 -13.04
CA ILE A 79 17.07 8.46 -13.23
C ILE A 79 16.56 9.78 -12.62
N PRO A 80 15.96 10.68 -13.41
CA PRO A 80 15.47 11.94 -12.89
C PRO A 80 14.21 11.74 -12.01
N PRO A 81 14.04 12.53 -10.94
CA PRO A 81 12.96 12.35 -9.96
C PRO A 81 11.55 12.49 -10.56
N GLU A 82 11.42 13.28 -11.64
CA GLU A 82 10.19 13.43 -12.41
C GLU A 82 9.78 12.15 -13.15
N SER A 83 10.74 11.33 -13.57
CA SER A 83 10.46 10.02 -14.16
C SER A 83 9.98 9.07 -13.07
N ILE A 84 10.68 9.03 -11.94
CA ILE A 84 10.38 8.14 -10.80
C ILE A 84 8.95 8.35 -10.30
N SER A 85 8.48 9.60 -10.25
CA SER A 85 7.14 9.96 -9.78
C SER A 85 6.00 9.34 -10.63
N LYS A 86 6.27 8.94 -11.87
CA LYS A 86 5.30 8.28 -12.76
C LYS A 86 5.12 6.80 -12.41
N HIS A 87 6.13 6.18 -11.79
CA HIS A 87 6.13 4.78 -11.39
C HIS A 87 5.44 4.61 -10.02
N ASN A 88 4.13 4.87 -10.02
CA ASN A 88 3.28 4.87 -8.82
C ASN A 88 2.14 3.84 -8.84
N ASN A 89 2.12 2.95 -9.84
CA ASN A 89 1.08 1.94 -10.03
C ASN A 89 1.66 0.68 -10.69
N LEU A 90 0.89 -0.41 -10.78
CA LEU A 90 1.41 -1.69 -11.28
C LEU A 90 1.69 -1.68 -12.80
N GLU A 91 0.99 -0.85 -13.57
CA GLU A 91 1.13 -0.78 -15.03
C GLU A 91 2.42 -0.05 -15.43
N ASP A 92 2.70 1.08 -14.78
CA ASP A 92 3.91 1.86 -14.98
C ASP A 92 5.11 1.31 -14.20
N GLY A 93 4.86 0.55 -13.12
CA GLY A 93 5.86 0.04 -12.19
C GLY A 93 5.81 0.76 -10.83
N LEU A 94 6.22 0.07 -9.76
CA LEU A 94 6.19 0.56 -8.39
C LEU A 94 7.61 0.84 -7.91
N TRP A 95 8.06 2.08 -8.10
CA TRP A 95 9.42 2.47 -7.74
C TRP A 95 9.47 3.24 -6.43
N ILE A 96 10.55 3.07 -5.68
CA ILE A 96 10.77 3.81 -4.44
C ILE A 96 12.18 4.39 -4.41
N ILE A 97 12.36 5.47 -3.66
CA ILE A 97 13.68 6.10 -3.45
C ILE A 97 14.07 5.93 -1.99
N VAL A 98 15.24 5.32 -1.76
CA VAL A 98 15.87 5.21 -0.45
C VAL A 98 17.26 5.84 -0.55
N GLU A 99 17.50 6.90 0.22
CA GLU A 99 18.68 7.76 0.07
C GLU A 99 18.72 8.38 -1.33
N ASP A 100 19.68 8.00 -2.17
CA ASP A 100 19.83 8.41 -3.56
C ASP A 100 19.61 7.25 -4.55
N ARG A 101 19.25 6.07 -4.04
CA ARG A 101 19.05 4.84 -4.80
C ARG A 101 17.59 4.66 -5.20
N VAL A 102 17.39 4.23 -6.44
CA VAL A 102 16.07 3.96 -7.01
C VAL A 102 15.87 2.46 -7.12
N TYR A 103 14.83 1.96 -6.48
CA TYR A 103 14.50 0.54 -6.46
C TYR A 103 13.19 0.29 -7.18
N ASP A 104 13.18 -0.73 -8.03
CA ASP A 104 11.96 -1.25 -8.64
C ASP A 104 11.41 -2.42 -7.83
N CYS A 105 10.26 -2.21 -7.20
CA CYS A 105 9.62 -3.20 -6.35
C CYS A 105 8.39 -3.85 -7.00
N THR A 106 8.19 -3.66 -8.31
CA THR A 106 6.98 -4.11 -9.03
C THR A 106 6.73 -5.61 -8.87
N ASN A 107 7.79 -6.42 -8.94
CA ASN A 107 7.69 -7.88 -8.80
C ASN A 107 8.03 -8.37 -7.38
N PHE A 108 8.30 -7.45 -6.45
CA PHE A 108 8.69 -7.76 -5.07
C PHE A 108 7.52 -7.73 -4.08
N LEU A 109 6.32 -7.37 -4.55
CA LEU A 109 5.12 -7.17 -3.74
C LEU A 109 4.78 -8.35 -2.84
N ASP A 110 4.75 -9.56 -3.39
CA ASP A 110 4.40 -10.79 -2.67
C ASP A 110 5.54 -11.33 -1.80
N LEU A 111 6.77 -10.90 -2.08
CA LEU A 111 7.97 -11.29 -1.34
C LEU A 111 8.21 -10.38 -0.12
N HIS A 112 7.59 -9.21 -0.07
CA HIS A 112 7.75 -8.25 1.02
C HIS A 112 7.01 -8.71 2.31
N PRO A 113 7.72 -8.97 3.43
CA PRO A 113 7.09 -9.46 4.66
C PRO A 113 6.08 -8.50 5.30
N GLY A 114 6.16 -7.20 4.99
CA GLY A 114 5.19 -6.19 5.44
C GLY A 114 3.92 -6.11 4.59
N GLY A 115 3.82 -6.94 3.54
CA GLY A 115 2.70 -6.97 2.59
C GLY A 115 2.85 -5.95 1.45
N PRO A 116 2.03 -6.10 0.39
CA PRO A 116 2.11 -5.27 -0.82
C PRO A 116 1.58 -3.84 -0.64
N GLU A 117 0.68 -3.63 0.33
CA GLU A 117 0.00 -2.35 0.57
C GLU A 117 0.96 -1.17 0.81
N VAL A 118 2.13 -1.43 1.40
CA VAL A 118 3.11 -0.37 1.65
C VAL A 118 3.59 0.29 0.35
N PHE A 119 3.68 -0.48 -0.74
CA PHE A 119 4.16 0.06 -2.01
C PHE A 119 3.15 1.02 -2.62
N HIS A 120 1.84 0.80 -2.46
CA HIS A 120 0.83 1.77 -2.91
C HIS A 120 0.94 3.13 -2.19
N GLN A 121 1.45 3.15 -0.95
CA GLN A 121 1.65 4.38 -0.20
C GLN A 121 2.92 5.14 -0.60
N PHE A 122 3.99 4.40 -0.89
CA PHE A 122 5.34 4.96 -1.09
C PHE A 122 5.81 4.96 -2.55
N ALA A 123 5.08 4.33 -3.48
CA ALA A 123 5.49 4.28 -4.88
C ALA A 123 5.55 5.69 -5.51
N GLY A 124 6.56 5.88 -6.35
CA GLY A 124 6.95 7.15 -6.95
C GLY A 124 7.50 8.17 -5.97
N LYS A 125 7.83 7.80 -4.72
CA LYS A 125 8.22 8.73 -3.65
C LYS A 125 9.50 8.32 -2.95
N GLN A 126 10.11 9.30 -2.30
CA GLN A 126 11.22 9.08 -1.38
C GLN A 126 10.72 8.67 0.00
N CYS A 127 11.26 7.57 0.53
CA CYS A 127 10.80 6.94 1.78
C CYS A 127 11.96 6.50 2.69
N THR A 128 13.09 7.21 2.64
CA THR A 128 14.35 6.85 3.31
C THR A 128 14.18 6.57 4.81
N TRP A 129 13.61 7.51 5.57
CA TRP A 129 13.51 7.33 7.02
C TRP A 129 12.49 6.25 7.40
N GLN A 130 11.43 6.08 6.61
CA GLN A 130 10.44 5.02 6.82
C GLN A 130 11.06 3.66 6.56
N PHE A 131 11.87 3.55 5.51
CA PHE A 131 12.59 2.33 5.20
C PHE A 131 13.51 1.95 6.37
N TRP A 132 14.38 2.87 6.81
CA TRP A 132 15.33 2.62 7.90
C TRP A 132 14.68 2.48 9.28
N LYS A 133 13.43 2.93 9.46
CA LYS A 133 12.67 2.71 10.68
C LYS A 133 12.34 1.23 10.90
N TRP A 134 12.11 0.49 9.82
CA TRP A 134 11.64 -0.90 9.85
C TRP A 134 12.68 -1.90 9.34
N HIS A 135 13.64 -1.44 8.55
CA HIS A 135 14.66 -2.27 7.94
C HIS A 135 16.05 -1.83 8.39
N SER A 136 16.93 -2.81 8.57
CA SER A 136 18.37 -2.59 8.71
C SER A 136 19.07 -3.02 7.43
N ARG A 137 20.33 -2.60 7.24
CA ARG A 137 21.08 -2.89 6.01
C ARG A 137 21.13 -4.39 5.66
N LYS A 138 21.20 -5.26 6.68
CA LYS A 138 21.17 -6.72 6.52
C LYS A 138 19.88 -7.27 5.90
N HIS A 139 18.79 -6.52 5.98
CA HIS A 139 17.52 -6.90 5.35
C HIS A 139 17.48 -6.50 3.88
N LEU A 140 18.19 -5.44 3.50
CA LEU A 140 18.26 -4.94 2.13
C LEU A 140 19.31 -5.69 1.31
N GLU A 141 20.46 -6.01 1.91
CA GLU A 141 21.62 -6.64 1.24
C GLU A 141 21.27 -7.80 0.30
N PRO A 142 20.40 -8.78 0.65
CA PRO A 142 20.08 -9.88 -0.27
C PRO A 142 19.29 -9.45 -1.51
N TRP A 143 18.56 -8.33 -1.43
CA TRP A 143 17.66 -7.87 -2.48
C TRP A 143 18.17 -6.61 -3.19
N GLU A 144 19.26 -6.04 -2.69
CA GLU A 144 19.75 -4.74 -3.15
C GLU A 144 20.08 -4.79 -4.64
N GLU A 145 20.89 -5.76 -5.05
CA GLU A 145 21.35 -5.91 -6.43
C GLU A 145 20.21 -6.24 -7.41
N SER A 146 19.20 -6.98 -6.96
CA SER A 146 18.08 -7.38 -7.82
C SER A 146 17.04 -6.27 -8.01
N LEU A 147 16.85 -5.43 -6.98
CA LEU A 147 15.85 -4.35 -6.98
C LEU A 147 16.41 -3.02 -7.47
N LEU A 148 17.72 -2.79 -7.34
CA LEU A 148 18.35 -1.52 -7.66
C LEU A 148 18.39 -1.31 -9.18
N ILE A 149 17.85 -0.18 -9.64
CA ILE A 149 17.74 0.15 -11.06
C ILE A 149 18.46 1.43 -11.46
N GLY A 150 18.93 2.21 -10.49
CA GLY A 150 19.57 3.48 -10.77
C GLY A 150 19.76 4.35 -9.55
N TYR A 151 20.26 5.55 -9.81
CA TYR A 151 20.42 6.61 -8.83
C TYR A 151 19.68 7.87 -9.24
N THR A 152 19.30 8.71 -8.28
CA THR A 152 18.58 9.95 -8.54
C THR A 152 19.19 11.13 -7.83
N TYR A 153 19.19 12.29 -8.50
CA TYR A 153 19.72 13.53 -7.99
C TYR A 153 19.05 14.76 -8.66
N PRO A 154 18.71 15.82 -7.91
CA PRO A 154 18.71 15.87 -6.46
C PRO A 154 17.66 14.90 -5.90
N VAL A 155 17.94 14.33 -4.73
CA VAL A 155 16.98 13.46 -4.05
C VAL A 155 15.72 14.27 -3.73
N PRO A 156 14.53 13.86 -4.19
CA PRO A 156 13.31 14.60 -3.92
C PRO A 156 13.01 14.57 -2.41
N PRO A 157 12.37 15.64 -1.88
CA PRO A 157 12.04 15.70 -0.47
C PRO A 157 11.12 14.55 -0.09
N ASN A 158 11.33 13.96 1.08
CA ASN A 158 10.41 12.96 1.62
C ASN A 158 9.07 13.64 1.91
N PRO A 159 7.95 13.19 1.33
CA PRO A 159 6.65 13.80 1.55
C PRO A 159 6.11 13.58 2.97
N TYR A 160 6.69 12.65 3.72
CA TYR A 160 6.33 12.43 5.11
C TYR A 160 7.47 12.92 6.02
N PRO A 161 7.22 13.86 6.93
CA PRO A 161 8.25 14.33 7.85
C PRO A 161 8.60 13.25 8.88
N GLU A 162 9.88 13.10 9.20
CA GLU A 162 10.32 12.20 10.27
C GLU A 162 9.78 12.72 11.63
N PRO A 163 9.12 11.87 12.43
CA PRO A 163 8.63 12.28 13.74
C PRO A 163 9.80 12.65 14.65
N LYS A 164 9.66 13.76 15.39
CA LYS A 164 10.66 14.19 16.37
C LYS A 164 10.91 13.06 17.37
N ARG A 165 12.15 12.59 17.45
CA ARG A 165 12.56 11.62 18.48
C ARG A 165 12.50 12.31 19.83
N TRP A 166 11.53 11.96 20.67
CA TRP A 166 11.46 12.49 22.03
C TRP A 166 12.60 11.88 22.84
N ILE A 167 13.73 12.57 22.87
CA ILE A 167 14.80 12.26 23.80
C ILE A 167 14.28 12.71 25.16
N ARG A 168 14.10 11.76 26.09
CA ARG A 168 13.97 12.08 27.50
C ARG A 168 15.35 12.61 27.92
N THR A 169 15.59 13.91 27.74
CA THR A 169 16.71 14.59 28.38
C THR A 169 16.47 14.45 29.87
N GLY A 170 17.06 13.40 30.46
CA GLY A 170 17.18 13.30 31.90
C GLY A 170 17.90 14.56 32.36
N SER A 171 17.21 15.38 33.13
CA SER A 171 17.84 16.46 33.86
C SER A 171 19.03 15.86 34.61
N LEU A 172 20.18 16.49 34.43
CA LEU A 172 21.35 16.35 35.29
C LEU A 172 20.95 16.63 36.75
#